data_AF-A0A7J4FWI8-F1
#
_entry.id   AF-A0A7J4FWI8-F1
#
_cell.length_a   1.000
_cell.length_b   1.000
_cell.length_c   1.000
_cell.angle_alpha   90.00
_cell.angle_beta   90.00
_cell.angle_gamma   90.00
#
_symmetry.space_group_name_H-M   'P 1'
#
loop_
_entity.id
_entity.type
_entity.pdbx_description
1 polymer ?
#
loop_
_entity_poly.entity_id
_entity_poly.type
_entity_poly.pdbx_seq_one_letter_code
_entity_poly.pdbx_strand_id
1 'polypeptide(L)' 'MEEIEGQVLKLICHSRDGVLQSRIWKEMGINSRQCSRIIRKLLDEGLV' A
#
# COMPACT_ATOMS: atom_id res chain seq x y z
N MET A 1 -10.82 -4.02 -6.88
CA MET A 1 -10.16 -3.74 -5.58
C MET A 1 -8.79 -4.42 -5.52
N GLU A 2 -8.65 -5.66 -6.00
CA GLU A 2 -7.34 -6.34 -6.17
C GLU A 2 -6.31 -5.55 -6.98
N GLU A 3 -6.74 -4.77 -7.99
CA GLU A 3 -5.84 -3.98 -8.82
C GLU A 3 -5.09 -2.87 -8.03
N ILE A 4 -5.77 -2.22 -7.09
CA ILE A 4 -5.16 -1.18 -6.23
C ILE A 4 -4.20 -1.81 -5.23
N GLU A 5 -4.58 -2.95 -4.64
CA GLU A 5 -3.72 -3.68 -3.71
C GLU A 5 -2.40 -4.12 -4.37
N GLY A 6 -2.48 -4.64 -5.60
CA GLY A 6 -1.30 -5.01 -6.38
C GLY A 6 -0.40 -3.83 -6.73
N GLN A 7 -0.98 -2.66 -7.02
CA GLN A 7 -0.20 -1.44 -7.26
C GLN A 7 0.46 -0.92 -5.98
N VAL A 8 -0.25 -0.94 -4.85
CA VAL A 8 0.30 -0.60 -3.53
C VAL A 8 1.47 -1.52 -3.17
N LEU A 9 1.30 -2.84 -3.35
CA LEU A 9 2.35 -3.82 -3.10
C LEU A 9 3.59 -3.55 -3.96
N LYS A 10 3.41 -3.34 -5.27
CA LYS A 10 4.50 -2.96 -6.17
C LYS A 10 5.21 -1.69 -5.68
N LEU A 11 4.47 -0.66 -5.29
CA LEU A 11 5.05 0.58 -4.79
C LEU A 11 5.93 0.35 -3.56
N ILE A 12 5.48 -0.49 -2.63
CA ILE A 12 6.22 -0.82 -1.41
C ILE A 12 7.48 -1.63 -1.74
N CYS A 13 7.36 -2.68 -2.56
CA CYS A 13 8.50 -3.53 -2.93
C CYS A 13 9.59 -2.79 -3.74
N HIS A 14 9.23 -1.74 -4.49
CA HIS A 14 10.21 -0.91 -5.19
C HIS A 14 10.95 0.09 -4.27
N SER A 15 10.46 0.32 -3.05
CA SER A 15 11.09 1.23 -2.09
C SER A 15 12.02 0.48 -1.14
N ARG A 16 13.34 0.61 -1.33
CA ARG A 16 14.37 -0.10 -0.53
C ARG A 16 14.37 0.25 0.96
N ASP A 17 13.97 1.48 1.31
CA ASP A 17 13.98 1.98 2.70
C ASP A 17 12.58 1.96 3.35
N GLY A 18 11.65 1.22 2.74
CA GLY A 18 10.22 1.29 3.09
C GLY A 18 9.56 2.55 2.53
N VAL A 19 8.24 2.66 2.69
CA VAL A 19 7.45 3.78 2.17
C VAL A 19 6.40 4.21 3.18
N LEU A 20 6.24 5.52 3.36
CA LEU A 20 5.22 6.07 4.26
C LEU A 20 3.82 5.82 3.68
N GLN A 21 2.88 5.35 4.51
CA GLN A 21 1.48 5.23 4.09
C GLN A 21 0.94 6.54 3.52
N SER A 22 1.37 7.69 4.09
CA SER A 22 1.01 9.03 3.61
C SER A 22 1.43 9.34 2.19
N ARG A 23 2.54 8.75 1.73
CA ARG A 23 3.00 8.83 0.35
C ARG A 23 2.17 7.91 -0.53
N ILE A 24 1.93 6.67 -0.09
CA ILE A 24 1.13 5.69 -0.82
C ILE A 24 -0.25 6.26 -1.17
N TRP A 25 -1.02 6.74 -0.19
CA TRP A 25 -2.40 7.16 -0.49
C TRP A 25 -2.49 8.42 -1.36
N LYS A 26 -1.48 9.29 -1.29
CA LYS A 26 -1.37 10.45 -2.19
C LYS A 26 -1.03 10.03 -3.62
N GLU A 27 -0.05 9.16 -3.81
CA GLU A 27 0.36 8.69 -5.15
C GLU A 27 -0.70 7.80 -5.80
N MET A 28 -1.39 6.99 -5.01
CA MET A 28 -2.45 6.09 -5.46
C MET A 28 -3.81 6.78 -5.66
N GLY A 29 -3.95 8.06 -5.27
CA GLY A 29 -5.21 8.79 -5.37
C GLY A 29 -6.35 8.22 -4.50
N ILE A 30 -6.01 7.51 -3.42
CA ILE A 30 -6.97 6.91 -2.49
C ILE A 30 -7.00 7.69 -1.17
N ASN A 31 -8.03 7.48 -0.36
CA ASN A 31 -8.04 8.06 0.98
C ASN A 31 -7.21 7.25 1.98
N SER A 32 -6.83 7.89 3.08
CA SER A 32 -6.01 7.29 4.14
C SER A 32 -6.64 6.05 4.78
N ARG A 33 -7.97 6.00 4.90
CA ARG A 33 -8.69 4.84 5.45
C ARG A 33 -8.60 3.63 4.53
N GLN A 34 -8.79 3.83 3.22
CA GLN A 34 -8.63 2.78 2.21
C GLN A 34 -7.19 2.25 2.21
N CYS A 35 -6.20 3.15 2.21
CA CYS A 35 -4.80 2.76 2.27
C CYS A 35 -4.49 1.94 3.52
N SER A 36 -4.92 2.39 4.70
CA SER A 36 -4.69 1.66 5.95
C SER A 36 -5.27 0.25 5.91
N ARG A 37 -6.48 0.07 5.34
CA ARG A 37 -7.08 -1.26 5.16
C ARG A 37 -6.27 -2.16 4.24
N ILE A 38 -5.80 -1.62 3.11
CA ILE A 38 -4.97 -2.37 2.15
C ILE A 38 -3.66 -2.80 2.81
N ILE A 39 -2.96 -1.87 3.46
CA ILE A 39 -1.70 -2.18 4.15
C ILE A 39 -1.90 -3.23 5.23
N ARG A 40 -2.98 -3.13 6.01
CA ARG A 40 -3.30 -4.13 7.03
C ARG A 40 -3.51 -5.52 6.42
N LYS A 41 -4.24 -5.62 5.32
CA LYS A 41 -4.46 -6.88 4.61
C LYS A 41 -3.12 -7.47 4.11
N LEU A 42 -2.28 -6.65 3.48
CA LEU A 42 -0.98 -7.10 2.98
C LEU A 42 -0.03 -7.57 4.10
N LEU A 43 -0.05 -6.90 5.27
CA LEU A 43 0.68 -7.31 6.47
C LEU A 43 0.14 -8.64 7.03
N ASP A 44 -1.19 -8.78 7.14
CA ASP A 44 -1.83 -10.00 7.64
C ASP A 44 -1.55 -11.21 6.70
N GLU A 45 -1.33 -10.96 5.40
CA GLU A 45 -0.94 -11.95 4.38
C GLU A 45 0.59 -12.19 4.30
N GLY A 46 1.41 -11.43 5.04
CA GLY A 46 2.87 -11.55 5.03
C GLY A 46 3.54 -11.10 3.72
N LEU A 47 2.86 -10.27 2.93
CA LEU A 47 3.36 -9.75 1.66
C LEU A 47 4.24 -8.49 1.81
N VAL A 48 4.16 -7.84 2.97
CA VAL A 48 4.88 -6.60 3.33
C VAL A 48 5.34 -6.68 4.78
#